data_AF-A0A2V3PLU0-F1
#
_entry.id   AF-A0A2V3PLU0-F1
#
_cell.length_a   1.000
_cell.length_b   1.000
_cell.length_c   1.000
_cell.angle_alpha   90.00
_cell.angle_beta   90.00
_cell.angle_gamma   90.00
#
_symmetry.space_group_name_H-M   'P 1'
#
loop_
_entity.id
_entity.type
_entity.pdbx_description
1 polymer ?
#
loop_
_entity_poly.entity_id
_entity_poly.type
_entity_poly.pdbx_seq_one_letter_code
_entity_poly.pdbx_strand_id
1 'polypeptide(L)' 'MGITEITCGLHYLEAVTGKNGNPTHLNHLASHFEQGLNFSFGDIYDRQDALFRRKACNLTKGLDAMRAAIIRESRRRNNS' A
#
# COMPACT_ATOMS: atom_id res chain seq x y z
N MET A 1 -5.61 5.79 5.13
CA MET A 1 -5.03 6.45 3.93
C MET A 1 -3.72 5.80 3.51
N GLY A 2 -2.73 5.62 4.40
CA GLY A 2 -1.47 4.94 4.05
C GLY A 2 -1.65 3.49 3.58
N ILE A 3 -2.57 2.73 4.18
CA ILE A 3 -2.84 1.35 3.73
C ILE A 3 -3.42 1.28 2.32
N THR A 4 -4.28 2.23 1.91
CA THR A 4 -4.77 2.34 0.54
C THR A 4 -3.64 2.59 -0.46
N GLU A 5 -2.65 3.42 -0.10
CA GLU A 5 -1.46 3.65 -0.92
C GLU A 5 -0.63 2.38 -1.08
N ILE A 6 -0.45 1.60 0.00
CA ILE A 6 0.26 0.31 -0.04
C ILE A 6 -0.48 -0.66 -0.95
N THR A 7 -1.79 -0.85 -0.74
CA THR A 7 -2.60 -1.79 -1.51
C THR A 7 -2.63 -1.41 -2.99
N CYS A 8 -2.83 -0.13 -3.33
CA CYS A 8 -2.79 0.34 -4.72
C CYS A 8 -1.38 0.19 -5.31
N GLY A 9 -0.34 0.59 -4.58
CA GLY A 9 1.04 0.49 -5.03
C GLY A 9 1.46 -0.94 -5.32
N LEU A 10 1.11 -1.90 -4.46
CA LEU A 10 1.35 -3.32 -4.68
C LEU A 10 0.59 -3.87 -5.89
N HIS A 11 -0.65 -3.43 -6.08
CA HIS A 11 -1.46 -3.82 -7.23
C HIS A 11 -0.85 -3.32 -8.55
N TYR A 12 -0.50 -2.04 -8.64
CA TYR A 12 0.09 -1.46 -9.87
C TYR A 12 1.53 -1.91 -10.13
N LEU A 13 2.27 -2.29 -9.10
CA LEU A 13 3.58 -2.93 -9.25
C LEU A 13 3.46 -4.40 -9.70
N GLU A 14 2.25 -4.97 -9.67
CA GLU A 14 2.01 -6.39 -9.88
C GLU A 14 2.85 -7.28 -8.94
N ALA A 15 3.15 -6.75 -7.75
CA ALA A 15 4.09 -7.36 -6.81
C ALA A 15 3.56 -8.65 -6.16
N VAL A 16 2.25 -8.91 -6.28
CA VAL A 16 1.57 -10.06 -5.69
C VAL A 16 0.81 -10.81 -6.79
N THR A 17 1.26 -12.04 -7.07
CA THR A 17 0.62 -12.93 -8.03
C THR A 17 -0.24 -13.97 -7.32
N GLY A 18 -1.35 -14.35 -7.97
CA GLY A 18 -2.20 -15.43 -7.52
C GLY A 18 -1.54 -16.80 -7.77
N LYS A 19 -2.18 -17.86 -7.28
CA LYS A 19 -1.70 -19.25 -7.46
C LYS A 19 -1.57 -19.68 -8.93
N ASN A 20 -2.22 -18.96 -9.83
CA ASN A 20 -2.15 -19.15 -11.28
C ASN A 20 -0.98 -18.40 -11.94
N GLY A 21 -0.15 -17.69 -11.16
CA GLY A 21 0.96 -16.89 -11.65
C GLY A 21 0.57 -15.51 -12.20
N ASN A 22 -0.73 -15.18 -12.24
CA ASN A 22 -1.20 -13.90 -12.76
C ASN A 22 -1.25 -12.83 -11.67
N PRO A 23 -1.11 -11.54 -12.01
CA PRO A 23 -1.28 -10.44 -11.06
C PRO A 23 -2.64 -10.51 -10.34
N THR A 24 -2.62 -10.23 -9.04
CA THR A 24 -3.84 -10.25 -8.22
C THR A 24 -4.70 -9.01 -8.48
N HIS A 25 -6.00 -9.22 -8.66
CA HIS A 25 -6.97 -8.13 -8.73
C HIS A 25 -7.00 -7.31 -7.43
N LEU A 26 -7.20 -6.00 -7.56
CA LEU A 26 -7.19 -5.07 -6.41
C LEU A 26 -8.15 -5.50 -5.29
N ASN A 27 -9.36 -5.96 -5.61
CA ASN A 27 -10.35 -6.43 -4.63
C ASN A 27 -9.87 -7.61 -3.79
N HIS A 28 -9.18 -8.57 -4.42
CA HIS A 28 -8.66 -9.73 -3.72
C HIS A 28 -7.54 -9.29 -2.77
N LEU A 29 -6.65 -8.42 -3.24
CA LEU A 29 -5.58 -7.87 -2.40
C LEU A 29 -6.18 -7.09 -1.22
N ALA A 30 -7.17 -6.23 -1.46
CA ALA A 30 -7.87 -5.48 -0.42
C ALA A 30 -8.51 -6.40 0.62
N SER A 31 -9.24 -7.44 0.19
CA SER A 31 -9.86 -8.40 1.10
C SER A 31 -8.84 -9.11 2.00
N HIS A 32 -7.68 -9.50 1.44
CA HIS A 32 -6.60 -10.09 2.22
C HIS A 32 -6.02 -9.12 3.26
N PHE A 33 -5.87 -7.84 2.90
CA PHE A 33 -5.44 -6.81 3.84
C PHE A 33 -6.47 -6.59 4.97
N GLU A 34 -7.76 -6.50 4.63
CA GLU A 34 -8.84 -6.34 5.61
C GLU A 34 -8.83 -7.46 6.65
N GLN A 35 -8.75 -8.71 6.18
CA GLN A 35 -8.69 -9.89 7.05
C GLN A 35 -7.39 -9.93 7.87
N GLY A 36 -6.24 -9.68 7.23
CA GLY A 36 -4.94 -9.79 7.88
C GLY A 36 -4.66 -8.70 8.91
N LEU A 37 -5.30 -7.53 8.78
CA LEU A 37 -5.09 -6.38 9.65
C LEU A 37 -6.34 -5.97 10.43
N ASN A 38 -7.41 -6.78 10.36
CA ASN A 38 -8.67 -6.58 11.06
C ASN A 38 -9.27 -5.16 10.89
N PHE A 39 -9.35 -4.69 9.65
CA PHE A 39 -9.99 -3.41 9.30
C PHE A 39 -10.85 -3.58 8.05
N SER A 40 -11.61 -2.54 7.69
CA SER A 40 -12.31 -2.51 6.40
C SER A 40 -11.98 -1.26 5.59
N PHE A 41 -11.76 -1.45 4.29
CA PHE A 41 -11.74 -0.40 3.30
C PHE A 41 -13.14 0.13 2.99
N GLY A 42 -14.17 -0.71 3.13
CA GLY A 42 -15.49 -0.50 2.52
C GLY A 42 -15.39 -0.87 1.03
N ASP A 43 -15.51 0.13 0.15
CA ASP A 43 -15.20 -0.04 -1.27
C ASP A 43 -13.76 0.41 -1.57
N ILE A 44 -12.90 -0.52 -2.01
CA ILE A 44 -11.50 -0.20 -2.32
C ILE A 44 -11.37 0.75 -3.51
N TYR A 45 -12.27 0.71 -4.48
CA TYR A 45 -12.23 1.60 -5.64
C TYR A 45 -12.60 3.03 -5.24
N ASP A 46 -13.55 3.23 -4.33
CA ASP A 46 -13.82 4.55 -3.75
C ASP A 46 -12.59 5.12 -3.03
N ARG A 47 -11.86 4.27 -2.29
CA ARG A 47 -10.62 4.66 -1.61
C ARG A 47 -9.51 4.99 -2.59
N GLN A 48 -9.41 4.24 -3.69
CA GLN A 48 -8.47 4.48 -4.78
C GLN A 48 -8.77 5.80 -5.50
N ASP A 49 -10.04 6.08 -5.80
CA ASP A 49 -10.44 7.36 -6.40
C ASP A 49 -10.18 8.53 -5.44
N ALA A 50 -10.48 8.36 -4.15
CA ALA A 50 -10.14 9.34 -3.13
C ALA A 50 -8.63 9.56 -2.99
N LEU A 51 -7.81 8.52 -3.25
CA LEU A 51 -6.35 8.63 -3.31
C LEU A 51 -5.91 9.47 -4.51
N PHE A 52 -6.42 9.20 -5.71
CA PHE A 52 -6.03 9.92 -6.93
C PHE A 52 -6.51 11.37 -6.97
N ARG A 53 -7.58 11.72 -6.24
CA ARG A 53 -8.06 13.10 -6.11
C ARG A 53 -7.19 13.98 -5.20
N ARG A 54 -6.19 13.43 -4.50
CA ARG A 54 -5.32 14.22 -3.63
C ARG A 54 -4.38 15.11 -4.44
N LYS A 55 -3.92 16.20 -3.82
CA LYS A 55 -2.80 17.00 -4.35
C LYS A 55 -1.59 16.09 -4.55
N ALA A 56 -0.83 16.30 -5.63
CA ALA A 56 0.34 15.48 -5.99
C ALA A 56 1.32 15.27 -4.81
N CYS A 57 1.59 16.32 -4.03
CA CYS A 57 2.46 16.25 -2.84
C CYS A 57 1.91 15.41 -1.67
N ASN A 58 0.64 15.01 -1.72
CA ASN A 58 -0.05 14.19 -0.73
C ASN A 58 -0.38 12.79 -1.26
N LEU A 59 -0.04 12.49 -2.51
CA LEU A 59 -0.43 11.24 -3.17
C LEU A 59 0.23 10.02 -2.51
N THR A 60 1.52 10.11 -2.19
CA THR A 60 2.33 8.99 -1.66
C THR A 60 2.88 9.24 -0.27
N LYS A 61 2.28 10.18 0.49
CA LYS A 61 2.81 10.60 1.79
C LYS A 61 3.00 9.46 2.79
N GLY A 62 2.15 8.44 2.75
CA GLY A 62 2.31 7.25 3.59
C GLY A 62 3.53 6.43 3.18
N LEU A 63 3.69 6.17 1.87
CA LEU A 63 4.86 5.47 1.30
C LEU A 63 6.17 6.21 1.60
N ASP A 64 6.18 7.53 1.48
CA ASP A 64 7.35 8.35 1.80
C ASP A 64 7.75 8.25 3.29
N ALA A 65 6.76 8.26 4.18
CA ALA A 65 6.99 8.09 5.62
C ALA A 65 7.56 6.69 5.95
N MET A 66 7.05 5.63 5.32
CA MET A 66 7.58 4.28 5.49
C MET A 66 9.01 4.15 4.97
N ARG A 67 9.31 4.71 3.79
CA ARG A 67 10.67 4.76 3.24
C ARG A 67 11.62 5.46 4.22
N ALA A 68 11.22 6.61 4.75
CA ALA A 68 12.02 7.36 5.73
C ALA A 68 12.29 6.54 7.01
N ALA A 69 11.29 5.82 7.51
CA ALA A 69 11.43 4.96 8.70
C ALA A 69 12.46 3.84 8.48
N ILE A 70 12.40 3.14 7.32
CA ILE A 70 13.35 2.07 6.97
C ILE A 70 14.78 2.62 6.87
N ILE A 71 14.97 3.75 6.18
CA ILE A 71 16.29 4.40 6.04
C ILE A 71 16.85 4.80 7.40
N ARG A 72 16.02 5.38 8.28
CA ARG A 72 16.42 5.77 9.64
C ARG A 72 16.91 4.58 10.44
N GLU A 73 16.16 3.48 10.41
CA GLU A 73 16.51 2.26 11.13
C GLU A 73 17.78 1.59 10.58
N SER A 74 17.94 1.57 9.25
CA SER A 74 19.17 1.09 8.60
C SER A 74 20.41 1.89 9.05
N ARG A 75 20.33 3.21 9.08
CA ARG A 75 21.42 4.08 9.56
C ARG A 75 21.73 3.84 11.04
N ARG A 76 20.71 3.66 11.88
CA ARG A 76 20.90 3.38 13.31
C ARG A 76 21.71 2.09 13.52
N ARG A 77 21.43 1.05 12.74
CA ARG A 77 22.13 -0.25 12.82
C ARG A 77 23.55 -0.19 12.26
N ASN A 78 23.80 0.57 11.20
CA ASN A 78 25.14 0.71 10.62
C ASN A 78 26.08 1.61 11.45
N ASN A 79 25.52 2.42 12.34
CA ASN A 79 26.27 3.29 13.26
C ASN A 79 26.43 2.68 14.67
N SER A 80 26.01 1.43 14.88
CA SER A 80 26.18 0.65 16.12
C SER A 80 27.20 -0.45 15.91
#